data_AF-A0A5J4FZN1-F1
#
_entry.id   AF-A0A5J4FZN1-F1
#
_cell.length_a   1.000
_cell.length_b   1.000
_cell.length_c   1.000
_cell.angle_alpha   90.00
_cell.angle_beta   90.00
_cell.angle_gamma   90.00
#
_symmetry.space_group_name_H-M   'P 1'
#
loop_
_entity.id
_entity.type
_entity.pdbx_description
1 polymer ?
#
loop_
_entity_poly.entity_id
_entity_poly.type
_entity_poly.pdbx_seq_one_letter_code
_entity_poly.pdbx_strand_id
1 'polypeptide(L)'
;MIAGLVGTGRFEKQMILSKRAIHHAFENNTDKHNTPVHEFVHLLDKLDGETDGIPERLLEHKYIIPWTKLMHDEMESINNNESDIRKYGGTNQGEFFAVVSEYFFERPDLFEKKHPELYQMLVRCFQQKP
;
A
#
# COMPACT_ATOMS: atom_id res chain seq x y z
N MET A 1 3.76 -17.74 10.59
CA MET A 1 4.92 -17.81 9.67
C MET A 1 4.99 -16.43 9.03
N ILE A 2 6.10 -15.71 9.16
CA ILE A 2 6.22 -14.33 8.66
C ILE A 2 6.11 -14.38 7.13
N ALA A 3 5.11 -13.69 6.57
CA ALA A 3 4.84 -13.69 5.13
C ALA A 3 5.87 -12.80 4.40
N GLY A 4 6.22 -11.68 5.01
CA GLY A 4 7.23 -10.73 4.59
C GLY A 4 7.63 -9.81 5.75
N LEU A 5 8.76 -9.13 5.61
CA LEU A 5 9.26 -8.13 6.55
C LEU A 5 10.28 -7.21 5.85
N VAL A 6 10.16 -5.91 6.07
CA VAL A 6 11.26 -4.94 5.86
C VAL A 6 12.21 -4.94 7.05
N GLY A 7 13.49 -5.22 6.80
CA GLY A 7 14.51 -5.32 7.84
C GLY A 7 14.83 -3.98 8.52
N THR A 8 15.26 -4.08 9.79
CA THR A 8 15.78 -2.96 10.59
C THR A 8 17.26 -3.16 10.94
N GLY A 9 17.96 -2.07 11.30
CA GLY A 9 19.38 -2.12 11.67
C GLY A 9 20.28 -2.62 10.53
N ARG A 10 20.98 -3.75 10.73
CA ARG A 10 21.89 -4.31 9.71
C ARG A 10 21.17 -4.75 8.42
N PHE A 11 19.86 -4.99 8.50
CA PHE A 11 19.03 -5.40 7.36
C PHE A 11 18.19 -4.23 6.81
N GLU A 12 18.53 -3.00 7.16
CA GLU A 12 17.87 -1.81 6.65
C GLU A 12 17.91 -1.78 5.10
N LYS A 13 16.76 -1.46 4.49
CA LYS A 13 16.51 -1.49 3.02
C LYS A 13 16.50 -2.88 2.38
N GLN A 14 16.49 -3.95 3.18
CA GLN A 14 16.33 -5.31 2.68
C GLN A 14 14.90 -5.79 2.96
N MET A 15 14.25 -6.29 1.92
CA MET A 15 13.00 -7.04 2.06
C MET A 15 13.32 -8.52 2.20
N ILE A 16 12.71 -9.15 3.20
CA ILE A 16 12.78 -10.58 3.44
C ILE A 16 11.41 -11.18 3.14
N LEU A 17 11.33 -12.07 2.16
CA LEU A 17 10.10 -12.76 1.78
C LEU A 17 10.22 -14.26 1.98
N SER A 18 9.09 -14.89 2.32
CA SER A 18 8.98 -16.35 2.25
C SER A 18 8.72 -16.78 0.81
N LYS A 19 9.50 -17.76 0.30
CA LYS A 19 9.26 -18.37 -1.02
C LYS A 19 7.80 -18.84 -1.16
N ARG A 20 7.22 -19.43 -0.11
CA ARG A 20 5.82 -19.88 -0.12
C ARG A 20 4.83 -18.72 -0.26
N ALA A 21 5.12 -17.57 0.38
CA ALA A 21 4.29 -16.38 0.28
C ALA A 21 4.31 -15.79 -1.14
N ILE A 22 5.48 -15.79 -1.79
CA ILE A 22 5.61 -15.39 -3.20
C ILE A 22 4.74 -16.28 -4.10
N HIS A 23 4.89 -17.61 -4.01
CA HIS A 23 4.08 -18.53 -4.81
C HIS A 23 2.58 -18.34 -4.59
N HIS A 24 2.14 -18.20 -3.33
CA HIS A 24 0.73 -17.99 -3.01
C HIS A 24 0.19 -16.67 -3.57
N ALA A 25 0.95 -15.57 -3.50
CA ALA A 25 0.54 -14.28 -4.03
C ALA A 25 0.35 -14.29 -5.56
N PHE A 26 1.17 -15.06 -6.29
CA PHE A 26 1.08 -15.17 -7.76
C PHE A 26 0.16 -16.29 -8.25
N GLU A 27 -0.29 -17.20 -7.38
CA GLU A 27 -1.24 -18.26 -7.72
C GLU A 27 -2.71 -17.80 -7.56
N ASN A 28 -2.97 -16.75 -6.77
CA ASN A 28 -4.33 -16.25 -6.54
C ASN A 28 -4.41 -14.72 -6.56
N ASN A 29 -4.42 -14.15 -7.77
CA ASN A 29 -4.44 -12.71 -8.02
C ASN A 29 -5.79 -12.03 -7.70
N THR A 30 -6.63 -12.65 -6.86
CA THR A 30 -7.98 -12.17 -6.58
C THR A 30 -8.26 -12.04 -5.09
N ASP A 31 -7.46 -12.58 -4.19
CA ASP A 31 -7.73 -12.51 -2.74
C ASP A 31 -7.40 -11.13 -2.12
N LYS A 32 -7.01 -10.18 -2.96
CA LYS A 32 -6.57 -8.82 -2.65
C LYS A 32 -5.31 -8.78 -1.79
N HIS A 33 -4.68 -9.92 -1.47
CA HIS A 33 -3.48 -10.03 -0.65
C HIS A 33 -2.26 -10.27 -1.53
N ASN A 34 -1.42 -9.26 -1.67
CA ASN A 34 -0.13 -9.42 -2.35
C ASN A 34 1.00 -9.03 -1.40
N THR A 35 1.46 -10.01 -0.61
CA THR A 35 2.56 -9.81 0.35
C THR A 35 3.82 -9.22 -0.30
N PRO A 36 4.27 -9.68 -1.49
CA PRO A 36 5.38 -9.01 -2.19
C PRO A 36 5.16 -7.52 -2.45
N VAL A 37 3.99 -7.13 -2.97
CA VAL A 37 3.65 -5.71 -3.21
C VAL A 37 3.62 -4.95 -1.90
N HIS A 38 2.98 -5.50 -0.88
CA HIS A 38 2.85 -4.90 0.45
C HIS A 38 4.21 -4.53 1.05
N GLU A 39 5.13 -5.50 1.14
CA GLU A 39 6.47 -5.25 1.67
C GLU A 39 7.28 -4.30 0.77
N PHE A 40 7.03 -4.32 -0.55
CA PHE A 40 7.74 -3.44 -1.48
C PHE A 40 7.33 -2.01 -1.26
N VAL A 41 6.05 -1.78 -1.02
CA VAL A 41 5.53 -0.46 -0.70
C VAL A 41 6.10 0.05 0.62
N HIS A 42 6.26 -0.80 1.64
CA HIS A 42 6.99 -0.40 2.85
C HIS A 42 8.45 -0.04 2.61
N LEU A 43 9.14 -0.73 1.68
CA LEU A 43 10.49 -0.30 1.29
C LEU A 43 10.49 1.07 0.60
N LEU A 44 9.48 1.35 -0.23
CA LEU A 44 9.33 2.61 -0.92
C LEU A 44 9.01 3.76 0.04
N ASP A 45 8.11 3.52 1.00
CA ASP A 45 7.77 4.42 2.10
C ASP A 45 9.03 4.79 2.88
N LYS A 46 9.86 3.77 3.20
CA LYS A 46 11.13 3.95 3.92
C LYS A 46 12.26 4.63 3.14
N LEU A 47 12.03 5.08 1.91
CA LEU A 47 13.11 5.65 1.10
C LEU A 47 13.62 6.98 1.66
N ASP A 48 12.75 7.84 2.17
CA ASP A 48 13.10 9.13 2.76
C ASP A 48 13.65 9.01 4.21
N GLY A 49 13.41 7.87 4.86
CA GLY A 49 13.91 7.54 6.18
C GLY A 49 12.81 7.28 7.21
N GLU A 50 11.56 7.61 6.88
CA GLU A 50 10.40 7.44 7.76
C GLU A 50 9.51 6.28 7.29
N THR A 51 8.49 5.91 8.06
CA THR A 51 7.50 4.90 7.64
C THR A 51 6.14 5.42 8.05
N ASP A 52 5.67 6.41 7.29
CA ASP A 52 4.52 7.24 7.60
C ASP A 52 3.44 7.20 6.50
N GLY A 53 3.59 6.32 5.51
CA GLY A 53 2.68 6.19 4.38
C GLY A 53 2.71 7.37 3.41
N ILE A 54 3.71 8.26 3.50
CA ILE A 54 3.84 9.43 2.63
C ILE A 54 4.93 9.14 1.57
N PRO A 55 4.56 8.87 0.31
CA PRO A 55 5.53 8.53 -0.71
C PRO A 55 6.22 9.77 -1.30
N GLU A 56 6.97 10.54 -0.49
CA GLU A 56 7.57 11.83 -0.89
C GLU A 56 8.51 11.73 -2.10
N ARG A 57 9.14 10.56 -2.31
CA ARG A 57 10.00 10.31 -3.47
C ARG A 57 9.26 9.94 -4.75
N LEU A 58 8.00 9.55 -4.65
CA LEU A 58 7.20 9.06 -5.78
C LEU A 58 6.11 10.05 -6.17
N LEU A 59 5.65 10.86 -5.23
CA LEU A 59 4.54 11.78 -5.41
C LEU A 59 5.04 13.23 -5.35
N GLU A 60 4.65 14.05 -6.34
CA GLU A 60 5.03 15.47 -6.35
C GLU A 60 4.53 16.19 -5.08
N HIS A 61 5.35 17.08 -4.50
CA HIS A 61 5.04 17.80 -3.25
C HIS A 61 3.64 18.42 -3.19
N LYS A 62 3.13 18.94 -4.32
CA LYS A 62 1.79 19.55 -4.41
C LYS A 62 0.64 18.57 -4.09
N TYR A 63 0.88 17.27 -4.17
CA TYR A 63 -0.10 16.22 -3.90
C TYR A 63 0.04 15.59 -2.51
N ILE A 64 1.08 15.93 -1.74
CA ILE A 64 1.30 15.36 -0.40
C ILE A 64 0.15 15.73 0.54
N ILE A 65 -0.22 17.02 0.63
CA ILE A 65 -1.34 17.46 1.47
C ILE A 65 -2.68 16.80 1.05
N PRO A 66 -3.06 16.80 -0.24
CA PRO A 66 -4.22 16.04 -0.71
C PRO A 66 -4.17 14.55 -0.37
N TRP A 67 -3.02 13.90 -0.51
CA TRP A 67 -2.84 12.49 -0.18
C TRP A 67 -3.03 12.22 1.30
N THR A 68 -2.37 12.99 2.16
CA THR A 68 -2.48 12.84 3.62
C THR A 68 -3.93 12.98 4.07
N LYS A 69 -4.65 13.97 3.54
CA LYS A 69 -6.08 14.14 3.83
C LYS A 69 -6.90 12.91 3.40
N LEU A 70 -6.73 12.49 2.15
CA LEU A 70 -7.47 11.35 1.60
C LEU A 70 -7.18 10.05 2.36
N MET A 71 -5.92 9.85 2.75
CA MET A 71 -5.51 8.73 3.60
C MET A 71 -6.22 8.76 4.96
N HIS A 72 -6.22 9.88 5.67
CA HIS A 72 -6.87 9.97 6.98
C HIS A 72 -8.39 9.80 6.89
N ASP A 73 -9.03 10.44 5.92
CA ASP A 73 -10.46 10.33 5.67
C ASP A 73 -10.85 8.85 5.40
N GLU A 74 -10.10 8.15 4.54
CA GLU A 74 -10.37 6.75 4.24
C GLU A 74 -10.06 5.81 5.42
N MET A 75 -8.97 6.06 6.17
CA MET A 75 -8.66 5.30 7.39
C MET A 75 -9.80 5.40 8.42
N GLU A 76 -10.43 6.57 8.55
CA GLU A 76 -11.60 6.75 9.39
C GLU A 76 -12.78 5.92 8.89
N SER A 77 -13.08 5.95 7.59
CA SER A 77 -14.12 5.10 6.98
C SER A 77 -13.85 3.60 7.16
N ILE A 78 -12.60 3.14 7.07
CA ILE A 78 -12.21 1.75 7.36
C ILE A 78 -12.52 1.40 8.82
N ASN A 79 -12.14 2.25 9.76
CA ASN A 79 -12.31 2.03 11.19
C ASN A 79 -13.81 2.08 11.61
N ASN A 80 -14.63 2.83 10.89
CA ASN A 80 -16.08 2.89 11.07
C ASN A 80 -16.82 1.74 10.36
N ASN A 81 -16.13 0.87 9.61
CA ASN A 81 -16.71 -0.16 8.73
C ASN A 81 -17.58 0.40 7.58
N GLU A 82 -17.26 1.59 7.11
CA GLU A 82 -17.91 2.27 5.99
C GLU A 82 -17.17 2.09 4.66
N SER A 83 -15.92 1.58 4.70
CA SER A 83 -15.11 1.24 3.53
C SER A 83 -15.10 -0.27 3.25
N ASP A 84 -14.93 -0.66 1.98
CA ASP A 84 -14.69 -2.05 1.59
C ASP A 84 -13.20 -2.44 1.51
N ILE A 85 -12.31 -1.52 1.88
CA ILE A 85 -10.89 -1.81 2.12
C ILE A 85 -10.77 -2.61 3.42
N ARG A 86 -9.78 -3.52 3.49
CA ARG A 86 -9.56 -4.36 4.67
C ARG A 86 -9.27 -3.50 5.90
N LYS A 87 -9.82 -3.90 7.05
CA LYS A 87 -9.56 -3.30 8.38
C LYS A 87 -8.08 -3.07 8.68
N TYR A 88 -7.21 -3.96 8.19
CA TYR A 88 -5.77 -3.86 8.39
C TYR A 88 -5.18 -2.54 7.85
N GLY A 89 -5.73 -2.01 6.75
CA GLY A 89 -5.33 -0.70 6.20
C GLY A 89 -5.66 0.48 7.12
N GLY A 90 -6.53 0.32 8.12
CA GLY A 90 -6.83 1.36 9.12
C GLY A 90 -5.85 1.40 10.31
N THR A 91 -4.86 0.49 10.37
CA THR A 91 -3.99 0.30 11.55
C THR A 91 -3.02 1.47 11.76
N ASN A 92 -2.31 1.86 10.71
CA ASN A 92 -1.44 3.03 10.65
C ASN A 92 -1.25 3.44 9.19
N GLN A 93 -0.55 4.55 8.96
CA GLN A 93 -0.45 5.19 7.64
C GLN A 93 0.43 4.38 6.66
N GLY A 94 1.53 3.78 7.13
CA GLY A 94 2.35 2.90 6.29
C GLY A 94 1.57 1.65 5.85
N GLU A 95 0.81 1.05 6.76
CA GLU A 95 -0.08 -0.09 6.45
C GLU A 95 -1.21 0.31 5.50
N PHE A 96 -1.76 1.50 5.67
CA PHE A 96 -2.73 2.05 4.72
C PHE A 96 -2.15 2.08 3.31
N PHE A 97 -0.98 2.72 3.15
CA PHE A 97 -0.34 2.87 1.85
C PHE A 97 -0.03 1.51 1.20
N ALA A 98 0.49 0.55 1.98
CA ALA A 98 0.74 -0.81 1.51
C ALA A 98 -0.54 -1.53 1.07
N VAL A 99 -1.61 -1.47 1.88
CA VAL A 99 -2.88 -2.13 1.58
C VAL A 99 -3.56 -1.52 0.35
N VAL A 100 -3.65 -0.20 0.20
CA VAL A 100 -4.28 0.39 -0.98
C VAL A 100 -3.47 0.13 -2.26
N SER A 101 -2.15 -0.02 -2.13
CA SER A 101 -1.29 -0.42 -3.25
C SER A 101 -1.52 -1.87 -3.68
N GLU A 102 -1.77 -2.80 -2.74
CA GLU A 102 -2.20 -4.16 -3.10
C GLU A 102 -3.49 -4.12 -3.92
N TYR A 103 -4.49 -3.33 -3.51
CA TYR A 103 -5.75 -3.20 -4.24
C TYR A 103 -5.55 -2.64 -5.65
N PHE A 104 -4.66 -1.65 -5.79
CA PHE A 104 -4.30 -1.03 -7.05
C PHE A 104 -3.70 -2.03 -8.06
N PHE A 105 -2.81 -2.93 -7.62
CA PHE A 105 -2.17 -3.90 -8.52
C PHE A 105 -2.99 -5.19 -8.71
N GLU A 106 -3.77 -5.62 -7.72
CA GLU A 106 -4.53 -6.88 -7.78
C GLU A 106 -5.91 -6.73 -8.43
N ARG A 107 -6.61 -5.62 -8.19
CA ARG A 107 -7.97 -5.39 -8.71
C ARG A 107 -8.18 -3.93 -9.15
N PRO A 108 -7.38 -3.42 -10.11
CA PRO A 108 -7.39 -2.01 -10.52
C PRO A 108 -8.80 -1.53 -10.92
N ASP A 109 -9.52 -2.27 -11.77
CA ASP A 109 -10.86 -1.88 -12.24
C ASP A 109 -11.88 -1.69 -11.10
N LEU A 110 -11.85 -2.60 -10.12
CA LEU A 110 -12.77 -2.55 -8.98
C LEU A 110 -12.36 -1.43 -8.01
N PHE A 111 -11.06 -1.23 -7.85
CA PHE A 111 -10.52 -0.19 -6.99
C PHE A 111 -10.81 1.20 -7.57
N GLU A 112 -10.60 1.42 -8.87
CA GLU A 112 -10.97 2.67 -9.55
C GLU A 112 -12.46 2.98 -9.41
N LYS A 113 -13.33 1.96 -9.55
CA LYS A 113 -14.78 2.14 -9.45
C LYS A 113 -15.24 2.55 -8.04
N LYS A 114 -14.63 1.97 -7.00
CA LYS A 114 -15.06 2.18 -5.61
C LYS A 114 -14.32 3.31 -4.91
N HIS A 115 -13.06 3.49 -5.25
CA HIS A 115 -12.11 4.41 -4.63
C HIS A 115 -11.39 5.27 -5.70
N PRO A 116 -12.13 6.02 -6.53
CA PRO A 116 -11.56 6.69 -7.69
C PRO A 116 -10.47 7.70 -7.31
N GLU A 117 -10.61 8.43 -6.21
CA GLU A 117 -9.62 9.41 -5.77
C GLU A 117 -8.30 8.75 -5.34
N LEU A 118 -8.38 7.65 -4.59
CA LEU A 118 -7.22 6.87 -4.18
C LEU A 118 -6.52 6.26 -5.39
N TYR A 119 -7.28 5.65 -6.29
CA TYR A 119 -6.75 5.10 -7.54
C TYR A 119 -5.97 6.16 -8.32
N GLN A 120 -6.56 7.35 -8.51
CA GLN A 120 -5.91 8.44 -9.23
C GLN A 120 -4.64 8.95 -8.51
N MET A 121 -4.59 8.91 -7.17
CA MET A 121 -3.36 9.25 -6.45
C MET A 121 -2.27 8.19 -6.65
N LEU A 122 -2.63 6.90 -6.64
CA LEU A 122 -1.69 5.81 -6.88
C LEU A 122 -1.20 5.75 -8.33
N VAL A 123 -2.03 6.10 -9.32
CA VAL A 123 -1.57 6.32 -10.71
C VAL A 123 -0.49 7.39 -10.78
N ARG A 124 -0.63 8.50 -10.03
CA ARG A 124 0.39 9.56 -9.98
C ARG A 124 1.65 9.10 -9.27
N CYS A 125 1.50 8.38 -8.17
CA CYS A 125 2.60 7.84 -7.36
C CYS A 125 3.43 6.81 -8.14
N PHE A 126 2.79 5.77 -8.69
CA PHE A 126 3.49 4.68 -9.38
C PHE A 126 3.74 4.93 -10.86
N GLN A 127 3.18 5.99 -11.43
CA GLN A 127 3.22 6.32 -12.87
C GLN A 127 2.77 5.14 -13.76
N GLN A 128 1.79 4.37 -13.28
CA GLN A 128 1.27 3.18 -13.93
C GLN A 128 -0.27 3.20 -13.95
N LYS A 129 -0.85 2.46 -14.89
CA LYS A 129 -2.29 2.16 -14.96
C LYS A 129 -2.46 0.65 -15.17
N PRO A 130 -2.40 -0.14 -14.09
CA PRO A 130 -2.48 -1.60 -14.13
C PRO A 130 -3.81 -2.12 -14.67
#